data_AF-A0A9D8K083-F1
#
_entry.id   AF-A0A9D8K083-F1
#
_cell.length_a   1.000
_cell.length_b   1.000
_cell.length_c   1.000
_cell.angle_alpha   90.00
_cell.angle_beta   90.00
_cell.angle_gamma   90.00
#
_symmetry.space_group_name_H-M   'P 1'
#
loop_
_entity.id
_entity.type
_entity.pdbx_description
1 polymer ?
#
loop_
_entity_poly.entity_id
_entity_poly.type
_entity_poly.pdbx_seq_one_letter_code
_entity_poly.pdbx_strand_id
1 'polypeptide(L)'
;MTRYIMPQKGEGVTTMDQKVVCQKCGSENLAGLQFCGACGAKLATVAQTKEIVCPACGFQNPPSQHFCGNCGVKLPTPGEAKVQEISCPNCGSKNPADRHFCGVCGASLTAPVQAAKAAEPVALQPVKAAVSAPAHSEVAVRATWGLAWGLFWRIALLWLLFGGIAYLAIYLLMLSNIIPPLQGS
;
A
#
# COMPACT_ATOMS: atom_id res chain seq x y z
N MET A 1 -31.28 17.72 54.49
CA MET A 1 -30.86 18.47 53.28
C MET A 1 -29.76 17.67 52.61
N THR A 2 -30.13 16.62 51.86
CA THR A 2 -29.17 15.75 51.21
C THR A 2 -28.84 16.36 49.85
N ARG A 3 -27.63 16.90 49.70
CA ARG A 3 -27.13 17.39 48.42
C ARG A 3 -26.94 16.21 47.48
N TYR A 4 -27.77 16.15 46.45
CA TYR A 4 -27.62 15.22 45.34
C TYR A 4 -26.47 15.74 44.46
N ILE A 5 -25.32 15.08 44.51
CA ILE A 5 -24.19 15.36 43.60
C ILE A 5 -24.41 14.49 42.35
N MET A 6 -24.69 15.14 41.22
CA MET A 6 -24.77 14.47 39.92
C MET A 6 -23.37 14.05 39.46
N PRO A 7 -23.16 12.81 38.99
CA PRO A 7 -21.91 12.46 38.31
C PRO A 7 -21.92 13.08 36.90
N GLN A 8 -20.92 13.93 36.64
CA GLN A 8 -20.60 14.46 35.32
C GLN A 8 -20.17 13.29 34.42
N LYS A 9 -21.09 12.82 33.56
CA LYS A 9 -20.79 11.81 32.54
C LYS A 9 -19.84 12.44 31.54
N GLY A 10 -18.59 11.99 31.59
CA GLY A 10 -17.49 12.46 30.76
C GLY A 10 -17.85 12.51 29.28
N GLU A 11 -17.58 13.67 28.70
CA GLU A 11 -17.58 13.91 27.27
C GLU A 11 -16.51 13.01 26.65
N GLY A 12 -16.95 11.91 26.04
CA GLY A 12 -16.10 11.12 25.16
C GLY A 12 -15.74 11.99 23.96
N VAL A 13 -14.53 12.53 23.97
CA VAL A 13 -13.93 13.28 22.87
C VAL A 13 -13.94 12.40 21.61
N THR A 14 -14.88 12.65 20.70
CA THR A 14 -14.92 12.06 19.36
C THR A 14 -13.92 12.79 18.46
N THR A 15 -12.62 12.61 18.68
CA THR A 15 -11.59 12.97 17.69
C THR A 15 -11.38 11.79 16.74
N MET A 16 -12.33 11.56 15.83
CA MET A 16 -12.18 10.59 14.73
C MET A 16 -12.62 11.20 13.38
N ASP A 17 -12.11 12.39 13.07
CA ASP A 17 -12.30 13.00 11.74
C ASP A 17 -11.08 13.79 11.27
N GLN A 18 -9.88 13.42 11.75
CA GLN A 18 -8.66 13.97 11.17
C GLN A 18 -8.41 13.33 9.81
N LYS A 19 -8.26 14.17 8.78
CA LYS A 19 -7.88 13.77 7.42
C LYS A 19 -6.37 13.99 7.21
N VAL A 20 -5.75 13.10 6.44
CA VAL A 20 -4.35 13.21 6.00
C VAL A 20 -4.28 13.27 4.48
N VAL A 21 -3.50 14.20 3.95
CA VAL A 21 -3.31 14.36 2.50
C VAL A 21 -2.12 13.50 2.06
N CYS A 22 -2.32 12.69 1.04
CA CYS A 22 -1.27 11.86 0.47
C CYS A 22 -0.23 12.75 -0.23
N GLN A 23 1.01 12.74 0.25
CA GLN A 23 2.11 13.52 -0.34
C GLN A 23 2.49 13.07 -1.76
N LYS A 24 2.07 11.86 -2.18
CA LYS A 24 2.38 11.32 -3.52
C LYS A 24 1.36 11.73 -4.58
N CYS A 25 0.06 11.71 -4.25
CA CYS A 25 -1.01 11.91 -5.23
C CYS A 25 -2.03 12.99 -4.85
N GLY A 26 -1.87 13.63 -3.69
CA GLY A 26 -2.73 14.72 -3.22
C GLY A 26 -4.12 14.29 -2.71
N SER A 27 -4.45 12.99 -2.67
CA SER A 27 -5.78 12.58 -2.20
C SER A 27 -5.92 12.70 -0.69
N GLU A 28 -7.11 13.07 -0.24
CA GLU A 28 -7.49 13.04 1.17
C GLU A 28 -7.80 11.61 1.61
N ASN A 29 -7.27 11.23 2.77
CA ASN A 29 -7.48 9.91 3.38
C ASN A 29 -7.83 10.10 4.86
N LEU A 30 -8.51 9.13 5.47
CA LEU A 30 -8.75 9.13 6.92
C LEU A 30 -7.44 8.91 7.68
N ALA A 31 -7.24 9.65 8.78
CA ALA A 31 -6.09 9.43 9.66
C ALA A 31 -6.13 8.01 10.26
N GLY A 32 -4.97 7.37 10.35
CA GLY A 32 -4.83 5.99 10.83
C GLY A 32 -4.76 4.93 9.72
N LEU A 33 -5.03 5.29 8.46
CA LEU A 33 -4.78 4.40 7.32
C LEU A 33 -3.28 4.22 7.07
N GLN A 34 -2.87 2.97 6.83
CA GLN A 34 -1.48 2.61 6.52
C GLN A 34 -1.08 3.02 5.10
N PHE A 35 -2.05 3.00 4.17
CA PHE A 35 -1.85 3.25 2.74
C PHE A 35 -2.93 4.17 2.19
N CYS A 36 -2.58 4.90 1.14
CA CYS A 36 -3.47 5.77 0.39
C CYS A 36 -4.45 4.94 -0.44
N GLY A 37 -5.75 5.17 -0.27
CA GLY A 37 -6.79 4.45 -1.01
C GLY A 37 -6.83 4.77 -2.51
N ALA A 38 -6.17 5.85 -2.95
CA ALA A 38 -6.16 6.27 -4.35
C ALA A 38 -4.93 5.78 -5.13
N CYS A 39 -3.72 5.86 -4.54
CA CYS A 39 -2.48 5.53 -5.24
C CYS A 39 -1.65 4.41 -4.59
N GLY A 40 -2.10 3.85 -3.47
CA GLY A 40 -1.40 2.80 -2.74
C GLY A 40 -0.12 3.23 -2.01
N ALA A 41 0.25 4.51 -2.05
CA ALA A 41 1.42 5.01 -1.32
C ALA A 41 1.24 4.87 0.19
N LYS A 42 2.32 4.54 0.90
CA LYS A 42 2.32 4.50 2.37
C LYS A 42 2.02 5.90 2.91
N LEU A 43 0.99 6.01 3.75
CA LEU A 43 0.69 7.26 4.43
C LEU A 43 1.60 7.36 5.65
N ALA A 44 2.00 8.59 6.00
CA ALA A 44 2.60 8.83 7.29
C ALA A 44 1.53 8.52 8.33
N THR A 45 1.62 7.34 8.95
CA THR A 45 0.72 6.98 10.03
C THR A 45 0.92 8.02 11.11
N VAL A 46 -0.12 8.81 11.38
CA VAL A 46 -0.25 9.48 12.66
C VAL A 46 -0.36 8.35 13.66
N ALA A 47 0.79 7.84 14.10
CA ALA A 47 0.88 6.81 15.10
C ALA A 47 0.10 7.39 16.27
N GLN A 48 -1.05 6.80 16.58
CA GLN A 48 -1.83 7.17 17.73
C GLN A 48 -0.84 7.29 18.88
N THR A 49 -0.79 8.47 19.48
CA THR A 49 0.17 8.86 20.50
C THR A 49 -0.12 8.04 21.75
N LYS A 50 0.23 6.75 21.71
CA LYS A 50 0.17 5.90 22.88
C LYS A 50 1.42 6.21 23.67
N GLU A 51 1.27 7.13 24.62
CA GLU A 51 2.34 7.48 25.54
C GLU A 51 2.88 6.23 26.23
N ILE A 52 4.20 6.15 26.31
CA ILE A 52 4.90 5.05 26.95
C ILE A 52 5.19 5.48 28.39
N VAL A 53 4.54 4.80 29.33
CA VAL A 53 4.80 4.99 30.76
C VAL A 53 6.09 4.27 31.11
N CYS A 54 7.04 4.98 31.71
CA CYS A 54 8.31 4.39 32.15
C CYS A 54 8.05 3.36 33.26
N PRO A 55 8.51 2.10 33.11
CA PRO A 55 8.31 1.07 34.14
C PRO A 55 9.12 1.31 35.41
N ALA A 56 10.18 2.12 35.33
CA ALA A 56 11.06 2.39 36.47
C ALA A 56 10.58 3.56 37.33
N CYS A 57 9.99 4.61 36.74
CA CYS A 57 9.63 5.84 37.46
C CYS A 57 8.21 6.37 37.19
N GLY A 58 7.44 5.73 36.31
CA GLY A 58 6.07 6.14 35.98
C GLY A 58 5.94 7.37 35.08
N PHE A 59 7.05 7.99 34.66
CA PHE A 59 7.00 9.17 33.80
C PHE A 59 6.45 8.83 32.41
N GLN A 60 5.57 9.67 31.88
CA GLN A 60 4.99 9.51 30.54
C GLN A 60 5.97 10.05 29.50
N ASN A 61 6.32 9.22 28.51
CA ASN A 61 7.22 9.59 27.44
C ASN A 61 6.50 9.44 26.09
N PRO A 62 6.82 10.27 25.10
CA PRO A 62 6.29 10.10 23.75
C PRO A 62 6.75 8.77 23.15
N PRO A 63 5.97 8.15 22.25
CA PRO A 63 6.24 6.80 21.73
C PRO A 63 7.54 6.67 20.92
N SER A 64 8.12 7.79 20.49
CA SER A 64 9.40 7.83 19.77
C SER A 64 10.63 7.90 20.68
N GLN A 65 10.48 8.01 22.00
CA GLN A 65 11.62 8.09 22.93
C GLN A 65 12.19 6.72 23.28
N HIS A 66 13.51 6.59 23.17
CA HIS A 66 14.24 5.36 23.53
C HIS A 66 14.63 5.31 25.01
N PHE A 67 14.76 6.47 25.66
CA PHE A 67 15.12 6.60 27.07
C PHE A 67 14.12 7.50 27.79
N CYS A 68 13.91 7.25 29.07
CA CYS A 68 13.04 8.07 29.88
C CYS A 68 13.66 9.45 30.11
N GLY A 69 12.92 10.52 29.78
CA GLY A 69 13.37 11.91 29.99
C GLY A 69 13.53 12.32 31.46
N ASN A 70 13.02 11.53 32.40
CA ASN A 70 13.10 11.80 33.84
C ASN A 70 14.20 10.98 34.54
N CYS A 71 14.22 9.65 34.34
CA CYS A 71 15.16 8.76 35.05
C CYS A 71 16.26 8.15 34.17
N GLY A 72 16.27 8.40 32.86
CA GLY A 72 17.27 7.89 31.93
C GLY A 72 17.18 6.40 31.58
N VAL A 73 16.25 5.65 32.18
CA VAL A 73 16.07 4.22 31.90
C VAL A 73 15.57 4.00 30.47
N LYS A 74 16.10 2.98 29.77
CA LYS A 74 15.66 2.58 28.44
C LYS A 74 14.17 2.19 28.47
N LEU A 75 13.37 2.77 27.59
CA LEU A 75 11.94 2.50 27.49
C LEU A 75 11.71 1.24 26.62
N PRO A 76 10.64 0.47 26.90
CA PRO A 76 10.28 -0.66 26.06
C PRO A 76 9.83 -0.16 24.69
N THR A 77 10.64 -0.40 23.66
CA THR A 77 10.32 0.00 22.29
C THR A 77 9.18 -0.88 21.75
N PRO A 78 8.10 -0.32 21.16
CA PRO A 78 7.09 -1.11 20.46
C PRO A 78 7.74 -1.78 19.25
N GLY A 79 8.17 -3.03 19.39
CA GLY A 79 8.92 -3.77 18.35
C GLY A 79 10.11 -4.57 18.88
N GLU A 80 10.59 -4.33 20.10
CA GLU A 80 11.48 -5.26 20.81
C GLU A 80 10.63 -6.35 21.50
N ALA A 81 9.67 -6.93 20.78
CA ALA A 81 9.18 -8.25 21.13
C ALA A 81 10.30 -9.22 20.77
N LYS A 82 10.78 -10.00 21.74
CA LYS A 82 11.74 -11.09 21.55
C LYS A 82 11.35 -11.87 20.30
N VAL A 83 12.07 -11.68 19.19
CA VAL A 83 11.75 -12.29 17.90
C VAL A 83 11.87 -13.79 18.10
N GLN A 84 10.73 -14.47 18.14
CA GLN A 84 10.71 -15.92 18.26
C GLN A 84 11.22 -16.47 16.94
N GLU A 85 12.21 -17.36 16.99
CA GLU A 85 12.78 -17.99 15.79
C GLU A 85 12.09 -19.34 15.56
N ILE A 86 11.79 -19.64 14.30
CA ILE A 86 11.34 -20.95 13.83
C ILE A 86 12.34 -21.51 12.82
N SER A 87 12.67 -22.80 12.95
CA SER A 87 13.51 -23.48 11.96
C SER A 87 12.66 -23.98 10.80
N CYS A 88 13.13 -23.74 9.58
CA CYS A 88 12.47 -24.20 8.37
C CYS A 88 12.48 -25.74 8.34
N PRO A 89 11.32 -26.41 8.18
CA PRO A 89 11.26 -27.87 8.14
C PRO A 89 11.91 -28.48 6.90
N ASN A 90 12.11 -27.70 5.84
CA ASN A 90 12.67 -28.19 4.57
C ASN A 90 14.21 -28.04 4.49
N CYS A 91 14.77 -26.92 4.97
CA CYS A 91 16.21 -26.65 4.86
C CYS A 91 16.94 -26.36 6.20
N GLY A 92 16.21 -26.34 7.32
CA GLY A 92 16.80 -26.11 8.65
C GLY A 92 17.19 -24.66 8.97
N SER A 93 17.06 -23.72 8.02
CA SER A 93 17.39 -22.31 8.29
C SER A 93 16.48 -21.69 9.36
N LYS A 94 17.06 -20.81 10.18
CA LYS A 94 16.32 -20.04 11.18
C LYS A 94 15.62 -18.86 10.53
N ASN A 95 14.34 -18.68 10.84
CA ASN A 95 13.50 -17.62 10.30
C ASN A 95 12.70 -16.97 11.44
N PRO A 96 12.34 -15.67 11.34
CA PRO A 96 11.40 -15.04 12.27
C PRO A 96 10.04 -15.76 12.28
N ALA A 97 9.41 -15.92 13.45
CA ALA A 97 8.14 -16.63 13.60
C ALA A 97 6.95 -15.95 12.89
N ASP A 98 7.06 -14.65 12.61
CA ASP A 98 6.07 -13.86 11.85
C ASP A 98 6.21 -14.02 10.34
N ARG A 99 7.23 -14.74 9.86
CA ARG A 99 7.50 -14.93 8.43
C ARG A 99 6.73 -16.14 7.87
N HIS A 100 6.08 -15.95 6.71
CA HIS A 100 5.30 -17.01 6.06
C HIS A 100 6.11 -17.97 5.17
N PHE A 101 7.25 -17.51 4.61
CA PHE A 101 8.09 -18.31 3.70
C PHE A 101 9.56 -18.26 4.12
N CYS A 102 10.28 -19.37 3.98
CA CYS A 102 11.69 -19.46 4.27
C CYS A 102 12.51 -18.53 3.38
N GLY A 103 13.38 -17.70 3.98
CA GLY A 103 14.26 -16.79 3.23
C GLY A 103 15.40 -17.45 2.47
N VAL A 104 15.64 -18.75 2.70
CA VAL A 104 16.71 -19.51 2.05
C VAL A 104 16.18 -20.40 0.95
N CYS A 105 15.16 -21.23 1.22
CA CYS A 105 14.63 -22.20 0.26
C CYS A 105 13.22 -21.89 -0.27
N GLY A 106 12.55 -20.85 0.22
CA GLY A 106 11.20 -20.47 -0.22
C GLY A 106 10.05 -21.33 0.32
N ALA A 107 10.32 -22.38 1.12
CA ALA A 107 9.28 -23.24 1.68
C ALA A 107 8.36 -22.49 2.67
N SER A 108 7.08 -22.87 2.73
CA SER A 108 6.10 -22.32 3.68
C SER A 108 6.47 -22.66 5.14
N LEU A 109 6.31 -21.70 6.05
CA LEU A 109 6.62 -21.80 7.48
C LEU A 109 5.37 -21.87 8.39
N THR A 110 4.19 -21.51 7.87
CA THR A 110 2.89 -21.68 8.56
C THR A 110 2.41 -23.15 8.44
N ALA A 111 2.45 -23.88 9.56
CA ALA A 111 2.39 -25.36 9.75
C ALA A 111 1.20 -26.16 9.17
N PRO A 112 1.17 -27.53 9.27
CA PRO A 112 2.26 -28.50 9.37
C PRO A 112 2.41 -29.34 8.08
N VAL A 113 3.65 -29.67 7.71
CA VAL A 113 3.92 -30.73 6.74
C VAL A 113 3.55 -32.06 7.40
N GLN A 114 2.51 -32.72 6.89
CA GLN A 114 2.21 -34.09 7.27
C GLN A 114 3.45 -34.96 6.99
N ALA A 115 3.82 -35.71 8.02
CA ALA A 115 5.00 -36.55 8.08
C ALA A 115 5.09 -37.50 6.87
N ALA A 116 6.26 -37.48 6.25
CA ALA A 116 6.74 -38.50 5.35
C ALA A 116 6.61 -39.88 6.01
N LYS A 117 5.90 -40.79 5.34
CA LYS A 117 6.06 -42.23 5.54
C LYS A 117 7.39 -42.63 4.90
N ALA A 118 8.16 -43.38 5.67
CA ALA A 118 9.53 -43.78 5.43
C ALA A 118 9.81 -44.32 4.02
N ALA A 119 10.95 -43.90 3.48
CA ALA A 119 11.58 -44.49 2.31
C ALA A 119 12.17 -45.86 2.67
N GLU A 120 11.70 -46.89 1.97
CA GLU A 120 12.36 -48.18 1.78
C GLU A 120 13.21 -48.07 0.48
N PRO A 121 14.43 -48.62 0.42
CA PRO A 121 15.35 -48.33 -0.68
C PRO A 121 14.89 -49.05 -1.95
N VAL A 122 14.19 -48.32 -2.82
CA VAL A 122 13.84 -48.83 -4.16
C VAL A 122 15.09 -48.78 -5.03
N ALA A 123 15.53 -49.97 -5.43
CA ALA A 123 16.60 -50.22 -6.36
C ALA A 123 16.42 -49.43 -7.68
N LEU A 124 17.52 -48.84 -8.13
CA LEU A 124 17.63 -48.12 -9.40
C LEU A 124 17.30 -49.05 -10.57
N GLN A 125 16.17 -48.80 -11.25
CA GLN A 125 15.96 -49.26 -12.61
C GLN A 125 16.29 -48.14 -13.61
N PRO A 126 16.83 -48.46 -14.80
CA PRO A 126 17.19 -47.45 -15.79
C PRO A 126 15.91 -46.94 -16.45
N VAL A 127 15.46 -45.77 -16.02
CA VAL A 127 14.44 -45.00 -16.74
C VAL A 127 15.06 -44.47 -18.04
N LYS A 128 14.59 -45.02 -19.17
CA LYS A 128 14.84 -44.44 -20.50
C LYS A 128 14.45 -42.96 -20.45
N ALA A 129 15.41 -42.10 -20.77
CA ALA A 129 15.23 -40.67 -20.85
C ALA A 129 14.15 -40.32 -21.89
N ALA A 130 12.95 -40.03 -21.42
CA ALA A 130 12.00 -39.17 -22.10
C ALA A 130 11.94 -37.87 -21.30
N VAL A 131 12.83 -36.94 -21.65
CA VAL A 131 12.77 -35.56 -21.16
C VAL A 131 11.55 -34.92 -21.81
N SER A 132 10.43 -34.88 -21.11
CA SER A 132 9.38 -33.90 -21.40
C SER A 132 9.74 -32.61 -20.68
N ALA A 133 10.03 -31.57 -21.47
CA ALA A 133 10.32 -30.23 -21.00
C ALA A 133 9.22 -29.69 -20.06
N PRO A 134 9.54 -28.81 -19.10
CA PRO A 134 8.54 -28.19 -18.24
C PRO A 134 7.60 -27.33 -19.10
N ALA A 135 6.29 -27.61 -19.00
CA ALA A 135 5.27 -26.82 -19.63
C ALA A 135 5.26 -25.42 -19.01
N HIS A 136 5.74 -24.43 -19.76
CA HIS A 136 5.56 -23.02 -19.47
C HIS A 136 4.06 -22.72 -19.49
N SER A 137 3.46 -22.45 -18.32
CA SER A 137 2.09 -21.95 -18.25
C SER A 137 2.09 -20.51 -18.75
N GLU A 138 1.92 -20.34 -20.06
CA GLU A 138 1.77 -19.03 -20.67
C GLU A 138 0.47 -18.40 -20.14
N VAL A 139 0.62 -17.41 -19.27
CA VAL A 139 -0.50 -16.58 -18.82
C VAL A 139 -1.01 -15.84 -20.05
N ALA A 140 -2.17 -16.26 -20.56
CA ALA A 140 -2.82 -15.62 -21.69
C ALA A 140 -3.19 -14.17 -21.32
N VAL A 141 -2.32 -13.22 -21.67
CA VAL A 141 -2.60 -11.79 -21.59
C VAL A 141 -3.67 -11.50 -22.63
N ARG A 142 -4.92 -11.40 -22.19
CA ARG A 142 -6.01 -10.92 -23.03
C ARG A 142 -5.69 -9.47 -23.38
N ALA A 143 -5.33 -9.21 -24.63
CA ALA A 143 -5.22 -7.85 -25.14
C ALA A 143 -6.56 -7.14 -24.91
N THR A 144 -6.62 -6.27 -23.91
CA THR A 144 -7.82 -5.51 -23.61
C THR A 144 -7.96 -4.46 -24.70
N TRP A 145 -8.85 -4.71 -25.66
CA TRP A 145 -9.21 -3.78 -26.74
C TRP A 145 -9.57 -2.37 -26.23
N GLY A 146 -9.92 -2.22 -24.95
CA GLY A 146 -10.23 -0.95 -24.31
C GLY A 146 -9.11 0.10 -24.33
N LEU A 147 -7.84 -0.29 -24.25
CA LEU A 147 -6.73 0.68 -24.30
C LEU A 147 -6.53 1.24 -25.72
N ALA A 148 -6.61 0.37 -26.73
CA ALA A 148 -6.52 0.77 -28.13
C ALA A 148 -7.74 1.62 -28.54
N TRP A 149 -8.95 1.21 -28.13
CA TRP A 149 -10.18 1.96 -28.38
C TRP A 149 -10.19 3.32 -27.68
N GLY A 150 -9.73 3.38 -26.44
CA GLY A 150 -9.62 4.63 -25.69
C GLY A 150 -8.60 5.61 -26.28
N LEU A 151 -7.45 5.11 -26.76
CA LEU A 151 -6.45 5.94 -27.43
C LEU A 151 -6.96 6.50 -28.76
N PHE A 152 -7.68 5.69 -29.54
CA PHE A 152 -8.31 6.12 -30.79
C PHE A 152 -9.27 7.30 -30.59
N TRP A 153 -10.17 7.22 -29.62
CA TRP A 153 -11.12 8.30 -29.33
C TRP A 153 -10.44 9.58 -28.85
N ARG A 154 -9.35 9.49 -28.07
CA ARG A 154 -8.57 10.65 -27.64
C ARG A 154 -7.88 11.33 -28.82
N ILE A 155 -7.31 10.54 -29.74
CA ILE A 155 -6.70 11.08 -30.97
C ILE A 155 -7.78 11.73 -31.85
N ALA A 156 -8.93 11.09 -32.05
CA ALA A 156 -10.03 11.65 -32.82
C ALA A 156 -10.55 12.99 -32.25
N LEU A 157 -10.71 13.09 -30.92
CA LEU A 157 -11.10 14.34 -30.26
C LEU A 157 -10.04 15.44 -30.43
N LEU A 158 -8.75 15.10 -30.36
CA LEU A 158 -7.69 16.07 -30.62
C LEU A 158 -7.74 16.59 -32.06
N TRP A 159 -7.92 15.71 -33.06
CA TRP A 159 -8.06 16.12 -34.46
C TRP A 159 -9.27 17.03 -34.69
N LEU A 160 -10.41 16.73 -34.08
CA LEU A 160 -11.61 17.58 -34.16
C LEU A 160 -11.38 18.95 -33.52
N LEU A 161 -10.71 19.00 -32.37
CA LEU A 161 -10.39 20.24 -31.68
C LEU A 161 -9.42 21.10 -32.50
N PHE A 162 -8.27 20.55 -32.90
CA PHE A 162 -7.27 21.28 -33.68
C PHE A 162 -7.79 21.67 -35.07
N GLY A 163 -8.47 20.75 -35.76
CA GLY A 163 -9.09 21.02 -37.06
C GLY A 163 -10.19 22.07 -36.97
N GLY A 164 -11.05 22.01 -35.95
CA GLY A 164 -12.08 23.01 -35.70
C GLY A 164 -11.52 24.40 -35.41
N ILE A 165 -10.46 24.50 -34.60
CA ILE A 165 -9.77 25.77 -34.32
C ILE A 165 -9.15 26.34 -35.60
N ALA A 166 -8.46 25.51 -36.40
CA ALA A 166 -7.86 25.94 -37.66
C ALA A 166 -8.93 26.42 -38.66
N TYR A 167 -10.03 25.67 -38.78
CA TYR A 167 -11.17 26.04 -39.62
C TYR A 167 -11.78 27.38 -39.21
N LEU A 168 -12.04 27.58 -37.91
CA LEU A 168 -12.59 28.83 -37.39
C LEU A 168 -11.65 30.00 -37.63
N ALA A 169 -10.34 29.82 -37.42
CA ALA A 169 -9.34 30.86 -37.69
C ALA A 169 -9.32 31.27 -39.17
N ILE A 170 -9.31 30.30 -40.09
CA ILE A 170 -9.38 30.57 -41.53
C ILE A 170 -10.69 31.28 -41.90
N TYR A 171 -11.82 30.83 -41.34
CA TYR A 171 -13.11 31.42 -41.59
C TYR A 171 -13.19 32.88 -41.11
N LEU A 172 -12.66 33.17 -39.91
CA LEU A 172 -12.57 34.54 -39.38
C LEU A 172 -11.64 35.43 -40.21
N LEU A 173 -10.50 34.89 -40.67
CA LEU A 173 -9.61 35.61 -41.57
C LEU A 173 -10.31 35.95 -42.89
N MET A 174 -11.05 35.02 -43.47
CA MET A 174 -11.84 35.28 -44.68
C MET A 174 -12.92 36.33 -44.45
N LEU A 175 -13.67 36.24 -43.35
CA LEU A 175 -14.67 37.24 -42.96
C LEU A 175 -14.06 38.64 -42.81
N SER A 176 -12.90 38.74 -42.16
CA SER A 176 -12.21 40.02 -41.98
C SER A 176 -11.73 40.65 -43.29
N ASN A 177 -11.48 39.85 -44.32
CA ASN A 177 -11.13 40.35 -45.65
C ASN A 177 -12.36 40.77 -46.48
N ILE A 178 -13.55 40.24 -46.17
CA ILE A 178 -14.78 40.50 -46.93
C ILE A 178 -15.51 41.75 -46.40
N ILE A 179 -15.39 42.07 -45.11
CA ILE A 179 -16.08 43.20 -44.49
C ILE A 179 -15.12 44.40 -44.43
N PRO A 180 -15.22 45.39 -45.36
CA PRO A 180 -14.43 46.60 -45.25
C PRO A 180 -14.80 47.36 -43.97
N PRO A 181 -13.84 48.04 -43.31
CA PRO A 181 -14.15 48.83 -42.13
C PRO A 181 -15.18 49.90 -42.50
N LEU A 182 -16.27 49.97 -41.73
CA LEU A 182 -17.27 51.01 -41.88
C LEU A 182 -16.58 52.36 -41.63
N GLN A 183 -16.33 53.12 -42.69
CA GLN A 183 -15.80 54.47 -42.56
C GLN A 183 -16.89 55.34 -41.94
N GLY A 184 -16.76 55.60 -40.64
CA GLY A 184 -17.59 56.56 -39.93
C GLY A 184 -17.36 57.96 -40.50
N SER A 185 -18.45 58.61 -40.89
CA SER A 185 -18.48 60.00 -41.37
C SER A 185 -18.37 61.00 -40.23
#